data_AF-A0A9E6JSS2-F1
#
_entry.id   AF-A0A9E6JSS2-F1
#
_cell.length_a   1.000
_cell.length_b   1.000
_cell.length_c   1.000
_cell.angle_alpha   90.00
_cell.angle_beta   90.00
_cell.angle_gamma   90.00
#
_symmetry.space_group_name_H-M   'P 1'
#
loop_
_entity.id
_entity.type
_entity.pdbx_description
1 polymer ?
#
loop_
_entity_poly.entity_id
_entity_poly.type
_entity_poly.pdbx_seq_one_letter_code
_entity_poly.pdbx_strand_id
1 'polypeptide(L)'
;MHRRKQVTVIRGDLQSPLSLANKSMITEALIKNLAEQHISGTDKFVVSIKIKPGNKIFIFIDADSHITIADCVSLSKFIESQFDRDIEDFEIEVS
;
A
#
# COMPACT_ATOMS: atom_id res chain seq x y z
N MET A 1 -21.70 16.19 -46.49
CA MET A 1 -20.57 15.37 -46.04
C MET A 1 -20.19 15.77 -44.62
N HIS A 2 -20.28 14.82 -43.69
CA HIS A 2 -19.40 14.53 -42.54
C HIS A 2 -18.73 15.72 -41.81
N ARG A 3 -18.79 15.91 -40.48
CA ARG A 3 -19.10 15.01 -39.35
C ARG A 3 -19.17 15.92 -38.10
N ARG A 4 -20.19 15.75 -37.25
CA ARG A 4 -20.20 16.29 -35.88
C ARG A 4 -19.07 15.62 -35.08
N LYS A 5 -18.20 16.38 -34.42
CA LYS A 5 -17.38 15.84 -33.31
C LYS A 5 -18.08 16.23 -32.00
N GLN A 6 -18.56 15.20 -31.31
CA GLN A 6 -19.13 15.31 -29.98
C GLN A 6 -18.04 15.78 -29.01
N VAL A 7 -18.36 16.79 -28.20
CA VAL A 7 -17.58 17.14 -27.02
C VAL A 7 -17.87 16.05 -25.98
N THR A 8 -16.91 15.17 -25.73
CA THR A 8 -17.02 14.14 -24.71
C THR A 8 -16.99 14.80 -23.34
N VAL A 9 -18.15 14.85 -22.68
CA VAL A 9 -18.25 15.04 -21.23
C VAL A 9 -17.82 13.72 -20.58
N ILE A 10 -16.60 13.67 -20.04
CA ILE A 10 -16.21 12.63 -19.10
C ILE A 10 -16.38 13.17 -17.68
N ARG A 11 -17.16 12.39 -16.92
CA ARG A 11 -17.69 12.65 -15.60
C ARG A 11 -16.58 12.68 -14.55
N GLY A 12 -16.64 13.68 -13.68
CA GLY A 12 -16.41 13.60 -12.24
C GLY A 12 -15.11 12.99 -11.74
N ASP A 13 -14.22 13.84 -11.26
CA ASP A 13 -13.75 13.73 -9.87
C ASP A 13 -13.68 15.15 -9.29
N LEU A 14 -14.66 15.47 -8.45
CA LEU A 14 -14.62 16.61 -7.54
C LEU A 14 -13.53 16.29 -6.50
N GLN A 15 -12.31 16.74 -6.71
CA GLN A 15 -11.37 16.87 -5.60
C GLN A 15 -11.89 17.96 -4.67
N SER A 16 -12.61 17.53 -3.65
CA SER A 16 -13.02 18.35 -2.51
C SER A 16 -11.77 18.96 -1.85
N PRO A 17 -11.74 20.28 -1.58
CA PRO A 17 -10.63 20.95 -0.91
C PRO A 17 -10.61 20.75 0.63
N LEU A 18 -11.36 19.79 1.17
CA LEU A 18 -11.47 19.51 2.61
C LEU A 18 -11.05 18.07 2.94
N SER A 19 -9.75 17.80 2.98
CA SER A 19 -9.21 16.65 3.71
C SER A 19 -8.07 17.08 4.63
N LEU A 20 -8.35 18.05 5.51
CA LEU A 20 -7.66 18.11 6.79
C LEU A 20 -8.34 17.12 7.75
N ALA A 21 -7.76 15.93 7.88
CA ALA A 21 -7.88 15.12 9.08
C ALA A 21 -6.64 14.23 9.16
N ASN A 22 -5.67 14.69 9.93
CA ASN A 22 -4.54 13.89 10.38
C ASN A 22 -5.13 12.77 11.26
N LYS A 23 -5.47 11.66 10.63
CA LYS A 23 -5.70 10.38 11.26
C LYS A 23 -4.78 9.45 10.50
N SER A 24 -3.73 8.96 11.14
CA SER A 24 -2.97 7.85 10.58
C SER A 24 -4.00 6.75 10.32
N MET A 25 -4.36 6.56 9.05
CA MET A 25 -5.16 5.43 8.63
C MET A 25 -4.18 4.54 7.91
N ILE A 26 -3.81 3.44 8.56
CA ILE A 26 -3.03 2.41 7.89
C ILE A 26 -3.94 1.83 6.80
N THR A 27 -3.61 2.16 5.55
CA THR A 27 -4.37 1.74 4.37
C THR A 27 -3.57 0.74 3.57
N GLU A 28 -4.27 -0.11 2.83
CA GLU A 28 -3.65 -1.09 1.93
C GLU A 28 -2.74 -0.41 0.91
N ALA A 29 -3.16 0.74 0.37
CA ALA A 29 -2.38 1.53 -0.59
C ALA A 29 -1.06 2.05 0.01
N LEU A 30 -1.09 2.52 1.26
CA LEU A 30 0.12 2.98 1.96
C LEU A 30 1.09 1.82 2.19
N ILE A 31 0.60 0.69 2.71
CA ILE A 31 1.41 -0.51 2.94
C ILE A 31 2.01 -1.03 1.64
N LYS A 32 1.22 -1.03 0.56
CA LYS A 32 1.68 -1.43 -0.77
C LYS A 32 2.82 -0.54 -1.25
N ASN A 33 2.66 0.78 -1.15
CA ASN A 33 3.67 1.73 -1.60
C ASN A 33 4.99 1.56 -0.82
N LEU A 34 4.92 1.42 0.51
CA LEU A 34 6.08 1.17 1.35
C LEU A 34 6.76 -0.16 1.00
N ALA A 35 5.98 -1.22 0.80
CA ALA A 35 6.52 -2.53 0.44
C ALA A 35 7.22 -2.50 -0.92
N GLU A 36 6.58 -1.91 -1.94
CA GLU A 36 7.14 -1.74 -3.28
C GLU A 36 8.40 -0.87 -3.27
N GLN A 37 8.46 0.17 -2.42
CA GLN A 37 9.65 1.00 -2.24
C GLN A 37 10.82 0.18 -1.67
N HIS A 38 10.56 -0.65 -0.65
CA HIS A 38 11.60 -1.45 0.01
C HIS A 38 12.18 -2.54 -0.90
N ILE A 39 11.35 -3.17 -1.73
CA ILE A 39 11.76 -4.25 -2.63
C ILE A 39 12.16 -3.75 -4.04
N SER A 40 12.11 -2.44 -4.28
CA SER A 40 12.46 -1.85 -5.56
C SER A 40 13.90 -2.21 -5.98
N GLY A 41 14.08 -2.62 -7.23
CA GLY A 41 15.38 -3.05 -7.76
C GLY A 41 15.78 -4.49 -7.40
N THR A 42 14.89 -5.25 -6.76
CA THR A 42 15.02 -6.71 -6.56
C THR A 42 14.09 -7.49 -7.49
N ASP A 43 14.14 -8.82 -7.44
CA ASP A 43 13.23 -9.75 -8.12
C ASP A 43 11.99 -10.10 -7.29
N LYS A 44 11.75 -9.38 -6.19
CA LYS A 44 10.63 -9.58 -5.26
C LYS A 44 9.44 -8.70 -5.63
N PHE A 45 8.25 -9.19 -5.37
CA PHE A 45 7.00 -8.47 -5.63
C PHE A 45 5.94 -8.75 -4.57
N VAL A 46 5.03 -7.78 -4.38
CA VAL A 46 3.87 -7.93 -3.49
C VAL A 46 2.78 -8.71 -4.22
N VAL A 47 2.36 -9.83 -3.65
CA VAL A 47 1.27 -10.65 -4.16
C VAL A 47 -0.09 -10.12 -3.70
N SER A 48 -0.21 -9.81 -2.40
CA SER A 48 -1.46 -9.36 -1.79
C SER A 48 -1.22 -8.69 -0.45
N ILE A 49 -2.07 -7.75 -0.08
CA ILE A 49 -2.13 -7.17 1.26
C ILE A 49 -3.55 -7.37 1.81
N LYS A 50 -3.67 -7.70 3.09
CA LYS A 50 -4.95 -7.80 3.78
C LYS A 50 -4.87 -7.05 5.10
N ILE A 51 -5.83 -6.16 5.34
CA ILE A 51 -5.97 -5.47 6.62
C ILE A 51 -7.23 -6.00 7.30
N LYS A 52 -7.06 -6.59 8.48
CA LYS A 52 -8.15 -7.10 9.32
C LYS A 52 -8.48 -6.10 10.45
N PRO A 53 -9.65 -6.23 11.11
CA PRO A 53 -9.99 -5.40 12.27
C PRO A 53 -8.88 -5.39 13.34
N GLY A 54 -8.68 -4.24 13.97
CA GLY A 54 -7.57 -4.02 14.91
C GLY A 54 -6.21 -3.83 14.23
N ASN A 55 -6.19 -3.31 13.00
CA ASN A 55 -4.98 -3.01 12.23
C ASN A 55 -4.00 -4.18 12.13
N LYS A 56 -4.52 -5.40 11.98
CA LYS A 56 -3.70 -6.57 11.68
C LYS A 56 -3.46 -6.64 10.17
N ILE A 57 -2.23 -6.36 9.77
CA ILE A 57 -1.81 -6.20 8.39
C ILE A 57 -1.04 -7.46 7.98
N PHE A 58 -1.52 -8.11 6.94
CA PHE A 58 -0.86 -9.27 6.34
C PHE A 58 -0.33 -8.85 4.99
N ILE A 59 0.95 -9.10 4.74
CA ILE A 59 1.64 -8.76 3.51
C ILE A 59 2.20 -10.05 2.93
N PHE A 60 1.73 -10.42 1.75
CA PHE A 60 2.19 -11.60 1.02
C PHE A 60 3.17 -11.15 -0.05
N ILE A 61 4.41 -11.63 0.03
CA ILE A 61 5.47 -11.35 -0.95
C ILE A 61 5.95 -12.63 -1.60
N ASP A 62 6.41 -12.52 -2.84
CA ASP A 62 7.03 -13.61 -3.57
C ASP A 62 8.19 -13.07 -4.40
N ALA A 63 8.98 -13.96 -4.99
CA ALA A 63 10.10 -13.62 -5.86
C ALA A 63 10.24 -14.63 -6.99
N ASP A 64 10.75 -14.20 -8.14
CA ASP A 64 11.02 -15.11 -9.25
C ASP A 64 12.06 -16.18 -8.88
N SER A 65 13.00 -15.86 -7.98
CA SER A 65 14.05 -16.78 -7.53
C SER A 65 13.69 -17.47 -6.19
N HIS A 66 13.76 -16.72 -5.09
CA HIS A 66 13.49 -17.25 -3.74
C HIS A 66 13.23 -16.12 -2.74
N ILE A 67 12.31 -16.37 -1.81
CA ILE A 67 12.11 -15.55 -0.60
C ILE A 67 12.78 -16.22 0.58
N THR A 68 13.54 -15.44 1.37
CA THR A 68 14.12 -15.91 2.63
C THR A 68 13.36 -15.33 3.82
N ILE A 69 13.48 -15.99 4.99
CA ILE A 69 12.93 -15.46 6.25
C ILE A 69 13.52 -14.07 6.57
N ALA A 70 14.77 -13.82 6.20
CA ALA A 70 15.41 -12.53 6.39
C ALA A 70 14.74 -11.42 5.57
N ASP A 71 14.21 -11.73 4.39
CA ASP A 71 13.47 -10.77 3.57
C ASP A 71 12.17 -10.36 4.25
N CYS A 72 11.41 -11.34 4.76
CA CYS A 72 10.18 -11.09 5.50
C CYS A 72 10.42 -10.22 6.74
N VAL A 73 11.47 -10.55 7.52
CA VAL A 73 11.88 -9.78 8.71
C VAL A 73 12.37 -8.39 8.35
N SER A 74 13.09 -8.24 7.24
CA SER A 74 13.57 -6.94 6.79
C SER A 74 12.40 -6.05 6.37
N LEU A 75 11.43 -6.60 5.64
CA LEU A 75 10.27 -5.86 5.18
C LEU A 75 9.36 -5.47 6.35
N SER A 76 9.10 -6.39 7.28
CA SER A 76 8.27 -6.09 8.46
C SER A 76 8.87 -4.95 9.27
N LYS A 77 10.18 -5.02 9.59
CA LYS A 77 10.89 -3.96 10.31
C LYS A 77 10.88 -2.62 9.58
N PHE A 78 11.08 -2.63 8.26
CA PHE A 78 11.04 -1.41 7.47
C PHE A 78 9.66 -0.74 7.58
N ILE A 79 8.58 -1.49 7.37
CA ILE A 79 7.23 -0.93 7.42
C ILE A 79 6.88 -0.49 8.84
N GLU A 80 7.21 -1.28 9.86
CA GLU A 80 7.02 -0.90 11.27
C GLU A 80 7.71 0.42 11.62
N SER A 81 8.90 0.69 11.05
CA SER A 81 9.63 1.94 11.29
C SER A 81 8.96 3.20 10.72
N GLN A 82 7.97 3.05 9.84
CA GLN A 82 7.23 4.17 9.24
C GLN A 82 6.01 4.59 10.07
N PHE A 83 5.67 3.84 11.12
CA PHE A 83 4.49 4.08 11.95
C PHE A 83 4.87 4.27 13.41
N ASP A 84 4.12 5.13 14.09
CA ASP A 84 4.28 5.40 15.51
C ASP A 84 3.27 4.55 16.31
N ARG A 85 3.79 3.60 17.09
CA ARG A 85 2.99 2.69 17.94
C ARG A 85 2.34 3.41 19.13
N ASP A 86 2.79 4.62 19.48
CA ASP A 86 2.18 5.40 20.57
C ASP A 86 0.89 6.11 20.11
N ILE A 87 0.67 6.22 18.79
CA ILE A 87 -0.51 6.88 18.20
C ILE A 87 -1.63 5.87 17.94
N GLU A 88 -1.29 4.72 17.34
CA GLU A 88 -2.27 3.69 16.99
C GLU A 88 -1.63 2.29 17.05
N ASP A 89 -2.32 1.34 17.68
CA ASP A 89 -1.88 -0.05 17.74
C ASP A 89 -2.08 -0.74 16.38
N PHE A 90 -1.08 -1.52 15.97
CA PHE A 90 -1.11 -2.34 14.77
C PHE A 90 -0.22 -3.58 14.91
N GLU A 91 -0.47 -4.56 14.04
CA GLU A 91 0.30 -5.80 13.95
C GLU A 91 0.64 -6.06 12.48
N ILE A 92 1.89 -6.40 12.19
CA ILE A 92 2.35 -6.70 10.83
C ILE A 92 2.84 -8.15 10.77
N GLU A 93 2.33 -8.88 9.80
CA GLU A 93 2.78 -10.23 9.44
C GLU A 93 3.18 -10.23 7.96
N VAL A 94 4.39 -10.71 7.67
CA VAL A 94 4.92 -10.84 6.31
C VAL A 94 5.14 -12.32 6.02
N SER A 95 4.61 -12.81 4.90
CA SER A 95 4.71 -14.21 4.47
C SER A 95 5.04 -14.35 3.00
#